data_AF-A0A851DQU1-F1
#
_entry.id   AF-A0A851DQU1-F1
#
_cell.length_a   1.000
_cell.length_b   1.000
_cell.length_c   1.000
_cell.angle_alpha   90.00
_cell.angle_beta   90.00
_cell.angle_gamma   90.00
#
_symmetry.space_group_name_H-M   'P 1'
#
loop_
_entity.id
_entity.type
_entity.pdbx_description
1 polymer ?
#
loop_
_entity_poly.entity_id
_entity_poly.type
_entity_poly.pdbx_seq_one_letter_code
_entity_poly.pdbx_strand_id
1 'polypeptide(L)' 'DFKPASIDMSCEGDLKVGKGEQVTITLPNIEGSTPPVTVFKGSKKPYLKECILIINHDTGECRLEKLSSNITVKKTR' A
#
# COMPACT_ATOMS: atom_id res chain seq x y z
N ASP A 1 4.90 0.23 8.80
CA ASP A 1 3.75 -0.36 9.52
C ASP A 1 2.45 0.13 8.87
N PHE A 2 1.82 -0.72 8.05
CA PHE A 2 0.69 -0.37 7.17
C PHE A 2 -0.58 -1.19 7.50
N LYS A 3 -0.55 -1.96 8.59
CA LYS A 3 -1.65 -2.85 8.98
C LYS A 3 -2.26 -2.40 10.32
N PRO A 4 -3.31 -1.56 10.32
CA PRO A 4 -4.08 -1.28 11.52
C PRO A 4 -4.58 -2.55 12.20
N ALA A 5 -4.67 -2.51 13.54
CA ALA A 5 -5.11 -3.63 14.36
C ALA A 5 -6.55 -4.09 14.09
N SER A 6 -7.37 -3.23 13.48
CA SER A 6 -8.81 -3.43 13.30
C SER A 6 -9.24 -3.62 11.84
N ILE A 7 -8.33 -3.99 10.93
CA ILE A 7 -8.70 -4.23 9.52
C ILE A 7 -9.45 -5.57 9.38
N ASP A 8 -10.54 -5.54 8.64
CA ASP A 8 -11.18 -6.75 8.14
C ASP A 8 -10.40 -7.30 6.94
N MET A 9 -9.75 -8.46 7.13
CA MET A 9 -8.96 -9.12 6.07
C MET A 9 -9.81 -9.96 5.11
N SER A 10 -11.11 -10.11 5.39
CA SER A 10 -12.05 -10.81 4.50
C SER A 10 -12.60 -9.91 3.39
N CYS A 11 -12.48 -8.59 3.56
CA CYS A 11 -12.96 -7.59 2.60
C CYS A 11 -11.80 -6.93 1.84
N GLU A 12 -12.05 -6.55 0.59
CA GLU A 12 -11.08 -5.84 -0.24
C GLU A 12 -10.91 -4.37 0.17
N GLY A 13 -9.70 -3.86 -0.04
CA GLY A 13 -9.37 -2.43 0.09
C GLY A 13 -9.47 -1.70 -1.26
N ASP A 14 -9.81 -0.42 -1.22
CA ASP A 14 -9.90 0.45 -2.39
C ASP A 14 -8.67 1.34 -2.52
N LEU A 15 -8.10 1.42 -3.74
CA LEU A 15 -6.97 2.28 -4.09
C LEU A 15 -7.39 3.25 -5.19
N LYS A 16 -7.37 4.55 -4.91
CA LYS A 16 -7.67 5.61 -5.88
C LYS A 16 -6.46 6.49 -6.14
N VAL A 17 -6.14 6.69 -7.42
CA VAL A 17 -5.16 7.68 -7.88
C VAL A 17 -5.91 8.90 -8.40
N GLY A 18 -5.84 10.00 -7.65
CA GLY A 18 -6.43 11.28 -7.99
C GLY A 18 -5.51 12.16 -8.85
N LYS A 19 -5.96 13.39 -9.10
CA LYS A 19 -5.15 14.40 -9.81
C LYS A 19 -3.86 14.72 -9.04
N GLY A 20 -2.79 14.99 -9.77
CA GLY A 20 -1.50 15.40 -9.18
C GLY A 20 -0.81 14.28 -8.40
N GLU A 21 -0.92 13.03 -8.87
CA GLU A 21 -0.27 11.85 -8.25
C GLU A 21 -0.72 11.58 -6.81
N GLN A 22 -1.85 12.15 -6.37
CA GLN A 22 -2.43 11.89 -5.06
C GLN A 22 -2.98 10.46 -5.02
N VAL A 23 -2.65 9.73 -3.96
CA VAL A 23 -3.10 8.36 -3.75
C VAL A 23 -3.93 8.30 -2.47
N THR A 24 -5.10 7.70 -2.54
CA THR A 24 -5.96 7.39 -1.40
C THR A 24 -6.17 5.89 -1.30
N ILE A 25 -5.94 5.33 -0.13
CA ILE A 25 -6.19 3.92 0.19
C ILE A 25 -7.27 3.87 1.25
N THR A 26 -8.32 3.10 1.02
CA THR A 26 -9.42 2.89 1.96
C THR A 26 -9.45 1.42 2.34
N LEU A 27 -9.27 1.11 3.61
CA LEU A 27 -9.34 -0.26 4.12
C LEU A 27 -10.56 -0.41 5.03
N PRO A 28 -11.36 -1.48 4.87
CA PRO A 28 -12.48 -1.76 5.77
C PRO A 28 -11.95 -2.16 7.15
N ASN A 29 -12.59 -1.64 8.20
CA ASN A 29 -12.37 -2.12 9.55
C ASN A 29 -13.40 -3.21 9.89
N ILE A 30 -13.07 -4.06 10.87
CA ILE A 30 -13.97 -5.07 11.42
C ILE A 30 -15.28 -4.42 11.90
N GLU A 31 -16.40 -5.15 11.74
CA GLU A 31 -17.73 -4.69 12.16
C GLU A 31 -17.74 -4.23 13.62
N GLY A 32 -18.44 -3.12 13.89
CA GLY A 32 -18.46 -2.46 15.20
C GLY A 32 -17.33 -1.45 15.44
N SER A 33 -16.35 -1.34 14.54
CA SER A 33 -15.31 -0.30 14.63
C SER A 33 -15.86 1.09 14.31
N THR A 34 -15.41 2.09 15.08
CA THR A 34 -15.65 3.51 14.76
C THR A 34 -14.30 4.22 14.59
N PRO A 35 -13.95 4.74 13.40
CA PRO A 35 -14.70 4.72 12.14
C PRO A 35 -14.73 3.33 11.46
N PRO A 36 -15.69 3.08 10.54
CA PRO A 36 -15.84 1.79 9.85
C PRO A 36 -14.75 1.51 8.83
N VAL A 37 -13.98 2.53 8.43
CA VAL A 37 -12.88 2.41 7.47
C VAL A 37 -11.66 3.16 7.97
N THR A 38 -10.48 2.68 7.59
CA THR A 38 -9.22 3.41 7.75
C THR A 38 -8.77 3.98 6.41
N VAL A 39 -8.57 5.29 6.35
CA VAL A 39 -8.14 5.98 5.13
C VAL A 39 -6.68 6.40 5.24
N PHE A 40 -5.87 6.02 4.25
CA PHE A 40 -4.51 6.51 4.08
C PHE A 40 -4.41 7.42 2.86
N LYS A 41 -3.66 8.51 2.99
CA LYS A 41 -3.38 9.41 1.87
C LYS A 41 -1.89 9.61 1.69
N GLY A 42 -1.47 9.73 0.45
CA GLY A 42 -0.09 10.00 0.08
C GLY A 42 0.02 10.52 -1.34
N SER A 43 1.24 10.57 -1.85
CA SER A 43 1.50 10.87 -3.25
C SER A 43 2.55 9.96 -3.81
N LYS A 44 2.43 9.65 -5.11
CA LYS A 44 3.45 8.94 -5.85
C LYS A 44 4.65 9.86 -6.10
N LYS A 45 5.84 9.34 -5.85
CA LYS A 45 7.12 10.00 -6.12
C LYS A 45 8.01 9.06 -6.94
N PRO A 46 8.80 9.58 -7.89
CA PRO A 46 9.70 8.75 -8.69
C PRO A 46 10.89 8.27 -7.86
N TYR A 47 11.34 7.04 -8.11
CA TYR A 47 12.65 6.55 -7.70
C TYR A 47 13.64 6.71 -8.84
N LEU A 48 14.90 7.02 -8.51
CA LEU A 48 15.93 7.23 -9.53
C LEU A 48 16.86 6.01 -9.70
N LYS A 49 17.22 5.32 -8.62
CA LYS A 49 18.26 4.27 -8.64
C LYS A 49 18.03 3.14 -7.63
N GLU A 50 16.79 2.83 -7.31
CA GLU A 50 16.48 1.73 -6.39
C GLU A 50 16.07 0.46 -7.16
N CYS A 51 16.61 -0.68 -6.74
CA CYS A 51 16.25 -2.00 -7.26
C CYS A 51 15.98 -2.95 -6.10
N ILE A 52 15.09 -3.91 -6.31
CA ILE A 52 14.82 -5.01 -5.38
C ILE A 52 15.25 -6.33 -6.02
N LEU A 53 15.84 -7.22 -5.21
CA LEU A 53 16.11 -8.59 -5.60
C LEU A 53 15.02 -9.49 -4.99
N ILE A 54 14.27 -10.16 -5.85
CA ILE A 54 13.24 -11.12 -5.47
C ILE A 54 13.84 -12.52 -5.63
N ILE A 55 13.81 -13.31 -4.56
CA ILE A 55 14.32 -14.68 -4.54
C ILE A 55 13.14 -15.62 -4.27
N ASN A 56 12.86 -16.49 -5.23
CA ASN A 56 11.93 -17.60 -5.04
C ASN A 56 12.71 -18.79 -4.46
N HIS A 57 12.44 -19.14 -3.20
CA HIS A 57 13.13 -20.24 -2.53
C HIS A 57 12.68 -21.63 -2.98
N ASP A 58 11.47 -21.76 -3.55
CA ASP A 58 10.95 -23.04 -4.03
C ASP A 58 11.57 -23.41 -5.39
N THR A 59 11.79 -22.42 -6.26
CA THR A 59 12.35 -22.62 -7.61
C THR A 59 13.84 -22.28 -7.73
N GLY A 60 14.39 -21.51 -6.78
CA GLY A 60 15.74 -20.95 -6.86
C GLY A 60 15.87 -19.75 -7.82
N GLU A 61 14.77 -19.24 -8.36
CA GLU A 61 14.80 -18.09 -9.28
C GLU A 61 15.17 -16.80 -8.55
N CYS A 62 16.10 -16.03 -9.13
CA CYS A 62 16.51 -14.72 -8.65
C CYS A 62 16.19 -13.66 -9.71
N ARG A 63 15.33 -12.70 -9.39
CA ARG A 63 14.92 -11.61 -10.29
C ARG A 63 15.24 -10.24 -9.70
N LEU A 64 16.02 -9.44 -10.43
CA LEU A 64 16.30 -8.05 -10.09
C LEU A 64 15.30 -7.12 -10.80
N GLU A 65 14.56 -6.33 -10.03
CA GLU A 65 13.59 -5.36 -10.55
C GLU A 65 13.96 -3.93 -10.18
N LYS A 66 13.93 -3.03 -11.17
CA LYS A 66 14.13 -1.60 -10.96
C LYS A 66 12.81 -0.97 -10.50
N LEU A 67 12.85 -0.26 -9.39
CA LEU A 67 11.71 0.52 -8.90
C LEU A 67 11.62 1.84 -9.68
N SER A 68 10.44 2.15 -10.21
CA SER A 68 10.18 3.39 -10.95
C SER A 68 9.58 4.48 -10.07
N SER A 69 8.81 4.11 -9.05
CA SER A 69 8.12 5.05 -8.18
C SER A 69 7.70 4.42 -6.85
N ASN A 70 7.36 5.27 -5.90
CA ASN A 70 7.01 4.92 -4.55
C ASN A 70 5.84 5.77 -4.06
N ILE A 71 5.01 5.21 -3.20
CA ILE A 71 3.90 5.94 -2.61
C ILE A 71 4.07 5.85 -1.09
N THR A 72 4.43 6.97 -0.47
CA THR A 72 4.44 7.07 1.00
C THR A 72 3.10 7.62 1.46
N VAL A 73 2.39 6.83 2.25
CA VAL A 73 1.06 7.19 2.76
C VAL A 73 1.06 7.37 4.28
N LYS A 74 0.15 8.19 4.78
CA LYS A 74 -0.12 8.39 6.21
C LYS A 74 -1.58 8.13 6.52
N LYS A 75 -1.87 7.57 7.69
CA LYS A 75 -3.24 7.41 8.19
C LYS A 75 -3.87 8.79 8.37
N THR A 76 -5.07 8.95 7.84
CA THR A 76 -5.90 10.15 8.02
C THR A 76 -6.65 9.99 9.35
N ARG A 77 -6.85 11.09 10.08
CA ARG A 77 -7.60 11.11 11.33
C ARG A 77 -9.08 10.86 11.08
#